data_AF-A0A359GSD4-F1
#
_entry.id   AF-A0A359GSD4-F1
#
_cell.length_a   1.000
_cell.length_b   1.000
_cell.length_c   1.000
_cell.angle_alpha   90.00
_cell.angle_beta   90.00
_cell.angle_gamma   90.00
#
_symmetry.space_group_name_H-M   'P 1'
#
loop_
_entity.id
_entity.type
_entity.pdbx_description
1 polymer ?
#
loop_
_entity_poly.entity_id
_entity_poly.type
_entity_poly.pdbx_seq_one_letter_code
_entity_poly.pdbx_strand_id
1 'polypeptide(L)'
;TGERVISPELQSSLMLSWEFGNHTASAITNYFDSFKDISELDLEEINAFVDNVTTVDLQYGYSVKTGNNDRAIISFGIRNIFNEKTTQILNSTTRILDQNGRVAYGSIKYQF
;
A
#
# COMPACT_ATOMS: atom_id res chain seq x y z
N THR A 1 7.61 28.44 13.80
CA THR A 1 8.39 27.24 13.42
C THR A 1 7.58 26.50 12.40
N GLY A 2 7.93 26.63 11.11
CA GLY A 2 7.17 26.01 10.02
C GLY A 2 7.55 24.54 9.90
N GLU A 3 6.58 23.63 10.05
CA GLU A 3 6.74 22.23 9.66
C GLU A 3 7.13 22.19 8.18
N ARG A 4 8.37 21.77 7.89
CA ARG A 4 8.78 21.47 6.52
C ARG A 4 8.10 20.17 6.11
N VAL A 5 7.11 20.27 5.23
CA VAL A 5 6.51 19.12 4.55
C VAL A 5 7.54 18.58 3.56
N ILE A 6 8.04 17.37 3.82
CA ILE A 6 8.87 16.62 2.89
C ILE A 6 7.95 15.69 2.11
N SER A 7 7.81 15.92 0.81
CA SER A 7 7.04 15.06 -0.11
C SER A 7 7.99 14.32 -1.04
N PRO A 8 7.76 13.02 -1.32
CA PRO A 8 8.55 12.28 -2.31
C PRO A 8 8.43 12.96 -3.67
N GLU A 9 9.54 12.99 -4.41
CA GLU A 9 9.57 13.54 -5.78
C GLU A 9 8.86 12.60 -6.76
N LEU A 10 8.96 11.29 -6.54
CA LEU A 10 8.32 10.28 -7.37
C LEU A 10 7.55 9.26 -6.51
N GLN A 11 6.28 9.08 -6.85
CA GLN A 11 5.44 7.98 -6.36
C GLN A 11 4.92 7.23 -7.58
N SER A 12 5.05 5.90 -7.58
CA SER A 12 4.47 5.05 -8.62
C SER A 12 3.88 3.78 -8.03
N SER A 13 2.88 3.23 -8.72
CA SER A 13 2.24 1.97 -8.33
C SER A 13 2.07 1.07 -9.54
N LEU A 14 2.40 -0.21 -9.38
CA LEU A 14 2.15 -1.26 -10.37
C LEU A 14 1.15 -2.25 -9.77
N MET A 15 0.03 -2.46 -10.47
CA MET A 15 -0.96 -3.46 -10.10
C MET A 15 -0.95 -4.62 -11.09
N LEU A 16 -0.75 -5.83 -10.56
CA LEU A 16 -0.95 -7.08 -11.27
C LEU A 16 -2.26 -7.70 -10.77
N SER A 17 -3.10 -8.17 -11.69
CA SER A 17 -4.40 -8.76 -11.36
C SER A 17 -4.63 -10.01 -12.19
N TRP A 18 -5.12 -11.05 -11.53
CA TRP A 18 -5.49 -12.33 -12.12
C TRP A 18 -6.94 -12.63 -11.79
N GLU A 19 -7.71 -12.98 -12.82
CA GLU A 19 -9.07 -13.47 -12.68
C GLU A 19 -9.15 -14.83 -13.37
N PHE A 20 -9.59 -15.84 -12.63
CA PHE A 20 -9.79 -17.18 -13.17
C PHE A 20 -11.00 -17.85 -12.53
N GLY A 21 -12.03 -18.08 -13.33
CA GLY A 21 -13.30 -18.63 -12.87
C GLY A 21 -13.92 -17.74 -11.79
N ASN A 22 -14.09 -18.31 -10.59
CA ASN A 22 -14.66 -17.59 -9.44
C ASN A 22 -13.58 -16.91 -8.57
N HIS A 23 -12.31 -16.93 -8.98
CA HIS A 23 -11.20 -16.44 -8.19
C HIS A 23 -10.64 -15.13 -8.77
N THR A 24 -10.35 -14.19 -7.89
CA THR A 24 -9.63 -12.95 -8.20
C THR A 24 -8.41 -12.84 -7.29
N ALA A 25 -7.26 -12.46 -7.80
CA ALA A 25 -6.08 -12.13 -7.02
C ALA A 25 -5.45 -10.85 -7.55
N SER A 26 -4.88 -10.03 -6.66
CA SER A 26 -4.13 -8.85 -7.07
C SER A 26 -2.90 -8.66 -6.19
N ALA A 27 -1.82 -8.19 -6.81
CA ALA A 27 -0.63 -7.71 -6.15
C ALA A 27 -0.41 -6.25 -6.56
N ILE A 28 -0.24 -5.36 -5.58
CA ILE A 28 0.03 -3.94 -5.82
C ILE A 28 1.40 -3.64 -5.21
N THR A 29 2.35 -3.25 -6.06
CA THR A 29 3.66 -2.77 -5.64
C THR A 29 3.65 -1.25 -5.71
N ASN A 30 3.92 -0.59 -4.59
CA ASN A 30 4.07 0.87 -4.54
C ASN A 30 5.55 1.21 -4.31
N TYR A 31 6.06 2.14 -5.10
CA TYR A 31 7.40 2.69 -5.00
C TYR A 31 7.33 4.16 -4.64
N PHE A 32 8.16 4.58 -3.70
CA PHE A 32 8.32 5.97 -3.29
C PHE A 32 9.81 6.32 -3.32
N ASP A 33 10.16 7.38 -4.04
CA ASP A 33 11.50 7.95 -4.03
C ASP A 33 11.69 8.75 -2.73
N SER A 34 12.73 8.45 -1.97
CA SER A 34 12.92 9.01 -0.64
C SER A 34 13.51 10.42 -0.73
N PHE A 35 12.97 11.38 0.02
CA PHE A 35 13.59 12.69 0.24
C PHE A 35 13.96 12.85 1.72
N LYS A 36 15.22 13.12 2.00
CA LYS A 36 15.72 13.52 3.32
C LYS A 36 16.62 14.74 3.15
N ASP A 37 16.58 15.67 4.11
CA ASP A 37 17.41 16.88 4.11
C ASP A 37 18.88 16.47 4.33
N ILE A 38 19.75 16.87 3.40
CA ILE A 38 21.16 16.44 3.28
C ILE A 38 22.04 16.98 4.43
N SER A 39 21.47 17.78 5.34
CA SER A 39 22.15 18.48 6.42
C SER A 39 22.32 17.67 7.71
N GLU A 40 21.80 16.43 7.78
CA GLU A 40 21.74 15.65 9.03
C GLU A 40 22.58 14.35 9.04
N LEU A 41 23.36 14.01 8.00
CA LEU A 41 24.02 12.70 7.93
C LEU A 41 25.53 12.70 7.65
N ASP A 42 26.19 11.77 8.33
CA ASP A 42 27.62 11.48 8.23
C ASP A 42 27.94 10.67 6.96
N LEU A 43 29.16 10.79 6.42
CA LEU A 43 29.52 10.27 5.08
C LEU A 43 29.37 8.74 4.92
N GLU A 44 29.30 7.98 6.01
CA GLU A 44 29.07 6.52 6.02
C GLU A 44 27.57 6.13 5.92
N GLU A 45 26.64 7.04 6.28
CA GLU A 45 25.18 6.83 6.16
C GLU A 45 24.63 7.14 4.77
N ILE A 46 25.39 7.81 3.90
CA ILE A 46 24.97 8.20 2.54
C ILE A 46 24.71 6.99 1.64
N ASN A 47 25.41 5.87 1.83
CA ASN A 47 25.12 4.63 1.08
C ASN A 47 23.85 3.90 1.56
N ALA A 48 23.36 4.21 2.77
CA ALA A 48 22.09 3.73 3.31
C ALA A 48 20.94 4.76 3.15
N PHE A 49 21.23 5.91 2.54
CA PHE A 49 20.33 7.06 2.43
C PHE A 49 19.45 7.04 1.18
N VAL A 50 19.78 6.20 0.19
CA VAL A 50 18.97 5.98 -1.02
C VAL A 50 18.14 4.71 -0.84
N ASP A 51 17.38 4.63 0.26
CA ASP A 51 16.49 3.50 0.48
C ASP A 51 15.12 3.84 -0.12
N ASN A 52 14.95 3.45 -1.39
CA ASN A 52 13.69 3.60 -2.09
C ASN A 52 12.63 2.71 -1.41
N VAL A 53 11.59 3.32 -0.85
CA VAL A 53 10.60 2.54 -0.09
C VAL A 53 9.68 1.81 -1.05
N THR A 54 9.67 0.47 -0.97
CA THR A 54 8.79 -0.38 -1.78
C THR A 54 7.84 -1.17 -0.91
N THR A 55 6.53 -0.87 -0.96
CA THR A 55 5.51 -1.66 -0.26
C THR A 55 4.83 -2.63 -1.22
N VAL A 56 4.43 -3.81 -0.74
CA VAL A 56 3.63 -4.75 -1.51
C VAL A 56 2.33 -5.09 -0.77
N ASP A 57 1.21 -4.91 -1.46
CA ASP A 57 -0.12 -5.29 -1.00
C ASP A 57 -0.61 -6.48 -1.80
N LEU A 58 -1.21 -7.46 -1.11
CA LEU A 58 -1.84 -8.62 -1.72
C LEU A 58 -3.32 -8.65 -1.37
N GLN A 59 -4.15 -9.03 -2.34
CA GLN A 59 -5.57 -9.29 -2.13
C GLN A 59 -6.00 -10.53 -2.91
N TYR A 60 -6.90 -11.30 -2.31
CA TYR A 60 -7.55 -12.44 -2.91
C TYR A 60 -9.06 -12.37 -2.69
N GLY A 61 -9.83 -12.80 -3.66
CA GLY A 61 -11.28 -12.83 -3.64
C GLY A 61 -11.85 -14.09 -4.27
N TYR A 62 -13.00 -14.53 -3.75
CA TYR A 62 -13.78 -15.64 -4.28
C TYR A 62 -15.24 -15.26 -4.44
N SER A 63 -15.80 -15.48 -5.63
CA SER A 63 -17.21 -15.26 -5.92
C SER A 63 -18.01 -16.55 -5.77
N VAL A 64 -19.00 -16.51 -4.89
CA VAL A 64 -19.96 -17.59 -4.63
C VAL A 64 -21.30 -17.20 -5.25
N LYS A 65 -21.88 -18.06 -6.08
CA LYS A 65 -23.28 -17.91 -6.52
C LYS A 65 -24.20 -18.22 -5.34
N THR A 66 -25.14 -17.33 -5.06
CA THR A 66 -26.08 -17.47 -3.92
C THR A 66 -27.54 -17.56 -4.34
N GLY A 67 -27.84 -17.29 -5.61
CA GLY A 67 -29.17 -17.34 -6.21
C GLY A 67 -29.07 -17.39 -7.73
N ASN A 68 -30.20 -17.20 -8.42
CA ASN A 68 -30.24 -17.26 -9.89
C ASN A 68 -29.36 -16.16 -10.53
N ASN A 69 -29.38 -14.96 -9.95
CA ASN A 69 -28.56 -13.82 -10.39
C ASN A 69 -27.64 -13.27 -9.28
N ASP A 70 -27.83 -13.72 -8.03
CA ASP A 70 -27.15 -13.16 -6.87
C ASP A 70 -25.76 -13.79 -6.65
N ARG A 71 -24.80 -12.96 -6.23
CA ARG A 71 -23.47 -13.42 -5.83
C ARG A 71 -23.00 -12.79 -4.53
N ALA A 72 -22.28 -13.58 -3.75
CA ALA A 72 -21.45 -13.10 -2.66
C ALA A 72 -19.98 -13.12 -3.09
N ILE A 73 -19.22 -12.10 -2.74
CA ILE A 73 -17.78 -12.03 -2.94
C ILE A 73 -17.14 -11.97 -1.56
N ILE A 74 -16.29 -12.96 -1.26
CA ILE A 74 -15.52 -13.03 -0.02
C ILE A 74 -14.08 -12.69 -0.39
N SER A 75 -13.50 -11.69 0.27
CA SER A 75 -12.14 -11.25 -0.03
C SER A 75 -11.30 -11.09 1.23
N PHE A 76 -10.01 -11.39 1.10
CA PHE A 76 -8.97 -11.20 2.12
C PHE A 76 -7.81 -10.43 1.52
N GLY A 77 -7.18 -9.56 2.29
CA GLY A 77 -6.00 -8.86 1.84
C GLY A 77 -5.04 -8.52 2.97
N ILE A 78 -3.79 -8.29 2.58
CA ILE A 78 -2.71 -7.85 3.46
C ILE A 78 -2.05 -6.67 2.78
N ARG A 79 -2.04 -5.52 3.45
CA ARG A 79 -1.28 -4.33 3.03
C ARG A 79 0.12 -4.37 3.64
N ASN A 80 1.09 -3.87 2.90
CA ASN A 80 2.47 -3.73 3.33
C ASN A 80 3.00 -5.05 3.94
N ILE A 81 2.99 -6.13 3.16
CA ILE A 81 3.30 -7.49 3.65
C ILE A 81 4.69 -7.60 4.30
N PHE A 82 5.64 -6.79 3.83
CA PHE A 82 7.01 -6.70 4.34
C PHE A 82 7.16 -5.74 5.53
N ASN A 83 6.08 -5.07 5.94
CA ASN A 83 6.06 -4.15 7.06
C ASN A 83 7.08 -3.01 6.92
N GLU A 84 7.20 -2.47 5.70
CA GLU A 84 8.12 -1.37 5.39
C GLU A 84 7.65 -0.06 6.01
N LYS A 85 8.60 0.70 6.54
CA LYS A 85 8.32 2.02 7.13
C LYS A 85 8.38 3.07 6.02
N THR A 86 7.21 3.53 5.57
CA THR A 86 7.12 4.71 4.70
C THR A 86 7.23 5.96 5.57
N THR A 87 8.16 6.87 5.27
CA THR A 87 8.20 8.17 5.93
C THR A 87 6.93 8.95 5.59
N GLN A 88 6.28 9.50 6.61
CA GLN A 88 4.98 10.16 6.48
C GLN A 88 5.06 11.36 5.53
N ILE A 89 4.28 11.33 4.45
CA ILE A 89 3.92 12.56 3.73
C ILE A 89 2.82 13.23 4.55
N LEU A 90 3.21 14.09 5.48
CA LEU A 90 2.26 14.92 6.24
C LEU A 90 1.62 15.94 5.29
N ASN A 91 0.40 15.66 4.83
CA ASN A 91 -0.46 16.69 4.25
C ASN A 91 -1.43 17.16 5.35
N SER A 92 -1.24 18.38 5.85
CA SER A 92 -1.99 18.99 6.97
C SER A 92 -3.50 19.08 6.74
N THR A 93 -3.98 18.79 5.53
CA THR A 93 -5.38 18.93 5.10
C THR A 93 -6.15 17.61 5.03
N THR A 94 -5.47 16.47 5.07
CA THR A 94 -6.11 15.14 5.06
C THR A 94 -5.47 14.31 6.17
N ARG A 95 -6.22 14.03 7.25
CA ARG A 95 -5.83 13.06 8.27
C ARG A 95 -5.52 11.72 7.59
N ILE A 96 -4.26 11.48 7.25
CA ILE A 96 -3.80 10.15 6.87
C ILE A 96 -3.64 9.42 8.20
N LEU A 97 -4.62 8.57 8.48
CA LEU A 97 -4.61 7.65 9.61
C LEU A 97 -3.32 6.82 9.50
N ASP A 98 -2.53 6.83 10.57
CA ASP A 98 -1.33 6.00 10.73
C ASP A 98 -1.61 4.55 10.29
N GLN A 99 -1.11 4.19 9.11
CA GLN A 99 -1.07 2.80 8.62
C GLN A 99 0.36 2.45 8.18
N ASN A 100 1.35 2.88 8.96
CA ASN A 100 2.77 2.59 8.72
C ASN A 100 3.17 1.12 8.97
N GLY A 101 2.20 0.20 9.07
CA GLY A 101 2.45 -1.19 9.41
C GLY A 101 1.65 -2.16 8.55
N ARG A 102 1.99 -3.44 8.65
CA ARG A 102 1.27 -4.52 7.98
C ARG A 102 -0.17 -4.63 8.51
N VAL A 103 -1.15 -4.51 7.61
CA VAL A 103 -2.58 -4.61 7.96
C VAL A 103 -3.21 -5.78 7.21
N ALA A 104 -3.78 -6.73 7.93
CA ALA A 104 -4.65 -7.77 7.36
C ALA A 104 -6.11 -7.34 7.46
N TYR A 105 -6.89 -7.61 6.42
CA TYR A 105 -8.31 -7.28 6.36
C TYR A 105 -9.11 -8.33 5.59
N GLY A 106 -10.41 -8.37 5.84
CA GLY A 106 -11.36 -9.22 5.15
C GLY A 106 -12.65 -8.46 4.85
N SER A 107 -13.35 -8.86 3.79
CA SER A 107 -14.64 -8.27 3.42
C SER A 107 -15.57 -9.29 2.79
N ILE A 108 -16.86 -9.07 2.96
CA ILE A 108 -17.92 -9.82 2.28
C ILE A 108 -18.81 -8.80 1.60
N LYS A 109 -19.00 -8.95 0.29
CA LYS A 109 -19.88 -8.10 -0.53
C LYS A 109 -20.97 -8.97 -1.14
N TYR A 110 -22.22 -8.60 -0.90
CA TYR A 110 -23.37 -9.22 -1.56
C TYR A 110 -23.86 -8.35 -2.72
N GLN A 111 -24.20 -8.96 -3.85
CA GLN A 111 -24.72 -8.29 -5.04
C GLN A 111 -26.01 -8.98 -5.49
N PHE A 112 -27.08 -8.18 -5.54
CA PHE A 112 -28.43 -8.52 -6.04
C PHE A 112 -28.52 -8.20 -7.54
#